data_AF-A0A7V5IFI0-F1
#
_entry.id   AF-A0A7V5IFI0-F1
#
_cell.length_a   1.000
_cell.length_b   1.000
_cell.length_c   1.000
_cell.angle_alpha   90.00
_cell.angle_beta   90.00
_cell.angle_gamma   90.00
#
_symmetry.space_group_name_H-M   'P 1'
#
loop_
_entity.id
_entity.type
_entity.pdbx_description
1 polymer ?
#
loop_
_entity_poly.entity_id
_entity_poly.type
_entity_poly.pdbx_seq_one_letter_code
_entity_poly.pdbx_strand_id
1 'polypeptide(L)' 'ELMRCWENIHRLWQAEAHLRALLFREETRWPGYYYRADFPELDEKNWHVFVNCRWDPQSGEWAMNKQEILPLRRLS' A
#
# COMPACT_ATOMS: atom_id res chain seq x y z
N GLU A 1 -20.47 6.45 -23.39
CA GLU A 1 -19.65 7.38 -22.55
C GLU A 1 -19.81 7.25 -21.03
N LEU A 2 -21.01 7.18 -20.42
CA LEU A 2 -21.15 7.11 -18.94
C LEU A 2 -20.33 6.00 -18.25
N MET A 3 -20.27 4.81 -18.84
CA MET A 3 -19.43 3.71 -18.32
C MET A 3 -17.95 4.09 -18.25
N ARG A 4 -17.41 4.75 -19.27
CA ARG A 4 -16.00 5.17 -19.30
C ARG A 4 -15.71 6.25 -18.26
N CYS A 5 -16.67 7.15 -17.98
CA CYS A 5 -16.54 8.11 -16.90
C CYS A 5 -16.36 7.41 -15.54
N TRP A 6 -17.19 6.42 -15.24
CA TRP A 6 -17.08 5.65 -13.98
C TRP A 6 -15.81 4.82 -13.90
N GLU A 7 -15.37 4.22 -15.00
CA GLU A 7 -14.09 3.51 -15.01
C GLU A 7 -12.90 4.43 -14.70
N ASN A 8 -12.92 5.68 -15.18
CA ASN A 8 -11.87 6.65 -14.84
C ASN A 8 -11.87 7.02 -13.36
N ILE A 9 -13.05 7.15 -12.74
CA ILE A 9 -13.17 7.34 -11.29
C ILE A 9 -12.56 6.14 -10.55
N HIS A 10 -12.91 4.90 -10.94
CA HIS A 10 -12.35 3.70 -10.30
C HIS A 10 -10.82 3.63 -10.42
N ARG A 11 -10.27 3.96 -11.60
CA ARG A 11 -8.82 4.00 -11.83
C ARG A 11 -8.14 5.02 -10.94
N LEU A 12 -8.75 6.20 -10.77
CA LEU A 12 -8.21 7.25 -9.90
C LEU A 12 -8.11 6.79 -8.44
N TRP A 13 -9.18 6.19 -7.90
CA TRP A 13 -9.19 5.67 -6.54
C TRP A 13 -8.15 4.57 -6.31
N GLN A 14 -8.00 3.65 -7.27
CA GLN A 14 -6.96 2.62 -7.21
C GLN A 14 -5.55 3.21 -7.27
N ALA A 15 -5.32 4.19 -8.15
CA ALA A 15 -4.03 4.86 -8.28
C ALA A 15 -3.65 5.61 -6.99
N GLU A 16 -4.60 6.33 -6.37
CA GLU A 16 -4.36 7.03 -5.11
C GLU A 16 -4.03 6.07 -3.96
N ALA A 17 -4.81 4.99 -3.80
CA ALA A 17 -4.55 3.97 -2.79
C ALA A 17 -3.16 3.34 -2.96
N HIS A 18 -2.78 3.03 -4.21
CA HIS A 18 -1.48 2.47 -4.55
C HIS A 18 -0.33 3.43 -4.18
N LEU A 19 -0.42 4.70 -4.60
CA LEU A 19 0.61 5.70 -4.32
C LEU A 19 0.73 5.98 -2.82
N ARG A 20 -0.37 6.02 -2.08
CA ARG A 20 -0.34 6.19 -0.61
C ARG A 20 0.33 5.02 0.08
N ALA A 21 0.06 3.79 -0.35
CA ALA A 21 0.72 2.59 0.18
C ALA A 21 2.22 2.58 -0.11
N LEU A 22 2.63 2.98 -1.33
CA LEU A 22 4.03 3.14 -1.68
C LEU A 22 4.71 4.23 -0.85
N LEU A 23 4.08 5.40 -0.71
CA LEU A 23 4.62 6.54 0.04
C LEU A 23 4.80 6.20 1.52
N PHE A 24 3.82 5.55 2.13
CA PHE A 24 3.86 5.13 3.53
C PHE A 24 4.98 4.11 3.79
N ARG A 25 5.29 3.23 2.84
CA ARG A 25 6.37 2.23 2.97
C ARG A 25 7.73 2.86 2.67
N GLU A 26 8.55 3.00 3.69
CA GLU A 26 9.91 3.59 3.60
C GLU A 26 10.99 2.52 3.36
N GLU A 27 10.84 1.74 2.28
CA GLU A 27 11.81 0.76 1.80
C GLU A 27 11.56 0.41 0.33
N THR A 28 12.49 -0.30 -0.30
CA THR A 28 12.27 -0.96 -1.59
C THR A 28 12.13 -2.46 -1.37
N ARG A 29 10.89 -2.92 -1.22
CA ARG A 29 10.57 -4.34 -0.92
C ARG A 29 10.70 -5.27 -2.13
N TRP A 30 10.34 -4.77 -3.31
CA TRP A 30 10.27 -5.58 -4.53
C TRP A 30 11.04 -4.89 -5.68
N PRO A 31 12.38 -4.82 -5.58
CA PRO A 31 13.20 -4.28 -6.64
C PRO A 31 12.95 -5.06 -7.94
N GLY A 32 12.69 -4.33 -9.02
CA GLY A 32 12.25 -4.88 -10.31
C GLY A 32 10.77 -4.61 -10.61
N TYR A 33 9.93 -4.47 -9.58
CA TYR A 33 8.57 -3.94 -9.73
C TYR A 33 8.54 -2.42 -9.57
N TYR A 34 9.18 -1.89 -8.53
CA TYR A 34 9.44 -0.45 -8.37
C TYR A 34 10.69 -0.22 -7.52
N TYR A 35 11.18 1.02 -7.51
CA TYR A 35 12.29 1.46 -6.66
C TYR A 35 11.93 2.78 -5.96
N ARG A 36 12.13 2.86 -4.64
CA ARG A 36 12.09 4.09 -3.85
C ARG A 36 13.52 4.63 -3.78
N ALA A 37 13.86 5.66 -4.55
CA ALA A 37 15.22 6.19 -4.59
C ALA A 37 15.69 6.78 -3.24
N ASP A 38 14.74 7.24 -2.42
CA ASP A 38 14.94 7.75 -1.07
C ASP A 38 15.06 6.63 0.00
N PHE A 39 14.54 5.43 -0.29
CA PHE A 39 14.67 4.24 0.55
C PHE A 39 14.98 3.00 -0.32
N PRO A 40 16.21 2.90 -0.86
CA PRO A 40 16.53 1.91 -1.89
C PRO A 40 16.72 0.48 -1.37
N GLU A 41 16.90 0.31 -0.06
CA GLU A 41 17.19 -0.96 0.57
C GLU A 41 15.95 -1.67 1.10
N LEU A 42 16.08 -2.98 1.33
CA LEU A 42 15.08 -3.83 1.99
C LEU A 42 15.22 -3.72 3.52
N ASP A 43 14.14 -3.41 4.24
CA ASP A 43 14.13 -3.28 5.70
C ASP A 43 13.27 -4.36 6.36
N GLU A 44 13.89 -5.51 6.60
CA GLU A 44 13.27 -6.64 7.30
C GLU A 44 12.89 -6.32 8.75
N LYS A 45 13.56 -5.38 9.40
CA LYS A 45 13.35 -5.09 10.82
C LYS A 45 12.07 -4.29 11.05
N ASN A 46 11.81 -3.28 10.23
CA ASN A 46 10.70 -2.34 10.44
C ASN A 46 9.54 -2.51 9.44
N TRP A 47 9.77 -3.23 8.34
CA TRP A 47 8.84 -3.28 7.21
C TRP A 47 8.49 -4.69 6.70
N HIS A 48 8.87 -5.75 7.43
CA HIS A 48 8.31 -7.10 7.25
C HIS A 48 6.87 -7.18 7.80
N VAL A 49 5.98 -6.42 7.19
CA VAL A 49 4.57 -6.23 7.55
C VAL A 49 3.75 -6.04 6.28
N PHE A 50 2.46 -6.31 6.35
CA PHE A 50 1.51 -5.80 5.37
C PHE A 50 1.29 -4.30 5.61
N VAL A 51 1.10 -3.55 4.53
CA VAL A 51 0.65 -2.16 4.59
C VAL A 51 -0.79 -2.13 4.12
N ASN A 52 -1.70 -1.72 5.01
CA ASN A 52 -3.11 -1.55 4.68
C ASN A 52 -3.47 -0.08 4.70
N CYS A 53 -4.49 0.27 3.93
CA CYS A 53 -5.09 1.60 3.92
C CYS A 53 -6.61 1.49 4.07
N ARG A 54 -7.22 2.49 4.69
CA ARG A 54 -8.67 2.65 4.79
C ARG A 54 -9.00 4.11 4.55
N TRP A 55 -9.93 4.38 3.64
CA TRP A 55 -10.50 5.69 3.44
C TRP A 55 -11.82 5.84 4.22
N ASP A 56 -12.01 6.97 4.89
CA ASP A 56 -13.27 7.31 5.57
C ASP A 56 -14.06 8.34 4.76
N PRO A 57 -15.27 8.01 4.27
CA PRO A 57 -16.09 8.94 3.51
C PRO A 57 -16.64 10.13 4.31
N GLN A 58 -16.71 10.04 5.64
CA GLN A 58 -17.27 11.13 6.45
C GLN A 58 -16.28 12.27 6.60
N SER A 59 -15.01 11.93 6.88
CA SER A 59 -13.91 12.89 7.02
C SER A 59 -13.18 13.17 5.71
N GLY A 60 -13.22 12.24 4.75
CA GLY A 60 -12.41 12.29 3.53
C GLY A 60 -10.96 11.86 3.73
N GLU A 61 -10.60 11.35 4.91
CA GLU A 61 -9.22 11.04 5.29
C GLU A 61 -8.81 9.59 4.99
N TRP A 62 -7.51 9.38 4.78
CA TRP A 62 -6.89 8.06 4.63
C TRP A 62 -6.14 7.68 5.90
N ALA A 63 -6.47 6.53 6.48
CA ALA A 63 -5.70 5.90 7.54
C ALA A 63 -4.80 4.81 6.95
N MET A 64 -3.50 4.88 7.27
CA MET A 64 -2.50 3.88 6.87
C MET A 64 -2.07 3.08 8.10
N ASN A 65 -1.85 1.78 7.97
CA ASN A 65 -1.35 0.96 9.07
C ASN A 65 -0.34 -0.10 8.62
N LYS A 66 0.51 -0.50 9.56
CA LYS A 66 1.34 -1.70 9.49
C LYS A 66 0.59 -2.83 10.16
N GLN A 67 0.46 -3.96 9.48
CA GLN A 67 -0.15 -5.17 10.02
C GLN A 67 0.86 -6.33 9.99
N GLU A 68 1.07 -6.95 11.15
CA GLU A 68 2.03 -8.05 11.29
C GLU A 68 1.68 -9.25 10.39
N ILE A 69 2.72 -9.90 9.85
CA ILE A 69 2.57 -11.14 9.10
C ILE A 69 2.55 -12.30 10.10
N LEU A 70 1.39 -12.95 10.24
CA LEU A 70 1.25 -14.14 11.09
C LEU A 70 1.63 -15.41 10.31
N PRO A 71 2.54 -16.25 10.82
CA PRO A 71 2.84 -17.53 10.19
C PRO A 71 1.63 -18.47 10.28
N LEU A 72 1.18 -18.99 9.14
CA LEU A 72 -0.01 -19.84 9.04
C LEU A 72 0.19 -21.25 9.62
N ARG A 73 1.43 -21.68 9.88
CA ARG A 73 1.73 -22.89 10.64
C ARG A 73 2.43 -22.51 11.95
N ARG A 74 1.78 -22.81 13.07
CA ARG A 74 2.51 -23.02 14.34
C ARG A 74 3.29 -24.32 14.19
N LEU A 75 4.58 -24.27 14.48
CA LEU A 75 5.35 -25.48 14.77
C LEU A 75 4.60 -26.21 15.89
N SER A 76 4.30 -27.48 15.63
CA SER A 76 3.95 -28.47 16.66
C SER A 76 5.01 -28.49 17.76
#